data_AF-A0A2E2Q4T0-F1
#
_entry.id   AF-A0A2E2Q4T0-F1
#
_cell.length_a   1.000
_cell.length_b   1.000
_cell.length_c   1.000
_cell.angle_alpha   90.00
_cell.angle_beta   90.00
_cell.angle_gamma   90.00
#
_symmetry.space_group_name_H-M   'P 1'
#
loop_
_entity.id
_entity.type
_entity.pdbx_description
1 polymer ?
#
loop_
_entity_poly.entity_id
_entity_poly.type
_entity_poly.pdbx_seq_one_letter_code
_entity_poly.pdbx_strand_id
1 'polypeptide(L)' 'MGKSDYPVRELVALTDRGELQLPEMQRKYVWTTTKVRDLLASLYREYHSGVIPTRQPSVTVETRAFALADAGTESQ' A
#
# COMPACT_ATOMS: atom_id res chain seq x y z
N MET A 1 -3.12 -3.00 21.87
CA MET A 1 -3.32 -2.75 20.43
C MET A 1 -2.09 -2.03 19.90
N GLY A 2 -0.97 -2.67 19.57
CA GLY A 2 -0.78 -3.90 18.82
C GLY A 2 -0.03 -3.55 17.54
N LYS A 3 1.11 -2.82 17.65
CA LYS A 3 2.00 -2.62 16.50
C LYS A 3 2.40 -4.00 16.02
N SER A 4 2.16 -4.28 14.75
CA SER A 4 2.48 -5.56 14.14
C SER A 4 3.44 -5.27 13.01
N ASP A 5 4.65 -5.81 13.11
CA ASP A 5 5.66 -5.69 12.08
C ASP A 5 5.33 -6.69 10.95
N TYR A 6 5.04 -6.15 9.77
CA TYR A 6 4.77 -6.95 8.57
C TYR A 6 5.84 -6.63 7.52
N PRO A 7 6.40 -7.65 6.84
CA PRO A 7 7.30 -7.40 5.74
C PRO A 7 6.53 -6.78 4.56
N VAL A 8 7.16 -5.86 3.84
CA VAL A 8 6.51 -5.13 2.71
C VAL A 8 5.90 -6.08 1.68
N ARG A 9 6.57 -7.20 1.39
CA ARG A 9 6.04 -8.25 0.49
C ARG A 9 4.67 -8.79 0.93
N GLU A 10 4.44 -8.90 2.22
CA GLU A 10 3.19 -9.42 2.77
C GLU A 10 2.09 -8.36 2.71
N LEU A 11 2.43 -7.09 2.96
CA LEU A 11 1.50 -5.97 2.74
C LEU A 11 1.05 -5.88 1.28
N VAL A 12 1.96 -6.08 0.33
CA VAL A 12 1.62 -6.14 -1.10
C VAL A 12 0.73 -7.35 -1.41
N ALA A 13 1.04 -8.52 -0.86
CA ALA A 13 0.20 -9.72 -1.03
C ALA A 13 -1.21 -9.54 -0.44
N LEU A 14 -1.36 -8.89 0.72
CA LEU A 14 -2.66 -8.58 1.33
C LEU A 14 -3.46 -7.58 0.48
N THR A 15 -2.75 -6.66 -0.17
CA THR A 15 -3.35 -5.72 -1.12
C THR A 15 -3.86 -6.45 -2.37
N ASP A 16 -3.07 -7.37 -2.90
CA ASP A 16 -3.41 -8.20 -4.06
C ASP A 16 -4.63 -9.11 -3.78
N ARG A 17 -4.69 -9.73 -2.59
CA ARG A 17 -5.83 -10.55 -2.15
C ARG A 17 -7.10 -9.76 -1.85
N GLY A 18 -7.03 -8.42 -1.84
CA GLY A 18 -8.16 -7.57 -1.46
C GLY A 18 -8.49 -7.60 0.04
N GLU A 19 -7.59 -8.09 0.89
CA GLU A 19 -7.73 -8.01 2.36
C GLU A 19 -7.38 -6.60 2.85
N LEU A 20 -6.42 -5.94 2.19
CA LEU A 20 -6.11 -4.54 2.38
C LEU A 20 -6.66 -3.73 1.21
N GLN A 21 -7.70 -2.92 1.46
CA GLN A 21 -8.32 -2.09 0.43
C GLN A 21 -8.29 -0.62 0.80
N LEU A 22 -8.03 0.24 -0.19
CA LEU A 22 -8.04 1.68 0.01
C LEU A 22 -9.43 2.25 -0.29
N PRO A 23 -10.06 2.96 0.65
CA PRO A 23 -11.33 3.64 0.40
C PRO A 23 -11.12 4.79 -0.60
N GLU A 24 -12.14 5.07 -1.42
CA GLU A 24 -12.11 6.13 -2.43
C GLU A 24 -11.73 7.50 -1.85
N MET A 25 -12.15 7.79 -0.62
CA MET A 25 -11.83 9.02 0.09
C MET A 25 -10.32 9.20 0.34
N GLN A 26 -9.55 8.11 0.48
CA GLN A 26 -8.10 8.15 0.68
C GLN A 26 -7.31 8.25 -0.62
N ARG A 27 -7.89 7.99 -1.79
CA ARG A 27 -7.21 8.13 -3.09
C ARG A 27 -6.83 9.57 -3.44
N LYS A 28 -7.42 10.57 -2.79
CA LYS A 28 -7.05 11.99 -2.96
C LYS A 28 -5.66 12.31 -2.40
N TYR A 29 -5.09 11.44 -1.56
CA TYR A 29 -3.76 11.59 -1.00
C TYR A 29 -2.70 11.03 -1.95
N VAL A 30 -2.35 11.82 -2.96
CA VAL A 30 -1.31 11.47 -3.93
C VAL A 30 0.07 11.76 -3.35
N TRP A 31 0.95 10.76 -3.34
CA TRP A 31 2.35 10.95 -2.97
C TRP A 31 3.12 11.55 -4.14
N THR A 32 3.99 12.53 -3.85
CA THR A 32 4.93 13.05 -4.85
C THR A 32 6.03 12.03 -5.11
N THR A 33 6.63 12.05 -6.31
CA THR A 33 7.72 11.14 -6.70
C THR A 33 8.88 11.14 -5.69
N THR A 34 9.17 12.29 -5.08
CA THR A 34 10.20 12.42 -4.04
C THR A 34 9.87 11.59 -2.79
N LYS A 35 8.61 11.58 -2.34
CA LYS A 35 8.18 10.78 -1.18
C LYS A 35 8.26 9.28 -1.45
N VAL A 36 7.96 8.86 -2.67
CA VAL A 36 8.10 7.45 -3.10
C VAL A 36 9.57 7.02 -3.09
N ARG A 37 10.46 7.87 -3.61
CA ARG A 37 11.90 7.64 -3.59
C ARG A 37 12.44 7.54 -2.16
N ASP A 38 12.00 8.41 -1.27
CA ASP A 38 12.43 8.40 0.13
C ASP A 38 12.00 7.10 0.85
N LEU A 39 10.79 6.62 0.58
CA LEU A 39 10.31 5.34 1.10
C LEU A 39 11.18 4.17 0.60
N LEU A 40 11.44 4.09 -0.71
CA LEU A 40 12.28 3.04 -1.29
C LEU A 40 13.73 3.12 -0.77
N ALA A 41 14.28 4.33 -0.62
CA ALA A 41 15.61 4.54 -0.06
C ALA A 41 15.69 4.16 1.42
N SER A 42 14.62 4.36 2.19
CA SER A 42 14.51 3.94 3.58
C SER A 42 14.45 2.42 3.70
N LEU A 43 13.64 1.77 2.86
CA LEU A 43 13.55 0.31 2.76
C LEU A 43 14.88 -0.34 2.39
N TYR A 44 15.60 0.26 1.43
CA TYR A 44 16.91 -0.23 1.01
C TYR A 44 17.98 -0.11 2.12
N ARG A 45 17.85 0.89 2.99
CA ARG A 45 18.77 1.11 4.13
C ARG A 45 18.35 0.39 5.42
N GLU A 46 17.44 -0.58 5.33
CA GLU A 46 16.92 -1.36 6.47
C GLU A 46 16.31 -0.49 7.59
N TYR A 47 15.90 0.74 7.28
CA TYR A 47 15.18 1.58 8.23
C TYR A 47 13.72 1.13 8.30
N HIS A 48 13.17 1.11 9.52
CA HIS A 48 11.77 0.79 9.76
C HIS A 48 10.88 1.78 8.99
N SER A 49 10.20 1.28 7.96
CA SER A 49 9.43 2.09 7.01
C SER A 49 8.07 2.48 7.59
N GLY A 50 8.08 3.36 8.59
CA GLY A 50 6.88 4.02 9.10
C GLY A 50 5.80 3.11 9.69
N VAL A 51 4.63 3.68 9.94
CA VAL A 51 3.46 2.98 10.47
C VAL A 51 2.30 3.23 9.52
N ILE A 52 1.66 2.17 9.02
CA ILE A 52 0.46 2.26 8.20
C ILE A 52 -0.76 2.09 9.12
N PRO A 53 -1.62 3.12 9.28
CA PRO A 53 -2.83 2.98 10.08
C PRO A 53 -3.88 2.18 9.30
N THR A 54 -4.21 0.99 9.78
CA THR A 54 -5.31 0.18 9.25
C THR A 54 -6.59 0.46 10.04
N ARG A 55 -7.74 0.47 9.36
CA ARG A 55 -9.07 0.63 9.98
C ARG A 55 -9.98 -0.46 9.46
N GLN A 56 -10.68 -1.13 10.38
CA GLN A 56 -11.76 -2.06 10.05
C GLN A 56 -13.08 -1.28 10.02
N PRO A 57 -13.70 -1.06 8.85
CA PRO A 57 -14.95 -0.32 8.78
C PRO A 57 -16.13 -1.17 9.26
N SER A 58 -17.03 -0.59 10.06
CA SER A 58 -18.27 -1.24 10.52
C SER A 58 -19.42 -1.12 9.50
N VAL A 59 -19.21 -0.37 8.42
CA VAL A 59 -20.17 -0.10 7.33
C VAL A 59 -19.50 -0.40 6.00
N THR A 60 -20.28 -0.74 4.97
CA THR A 60 -19.72 -0.94 3.61
C THR A 60 -19.20 0.40 3.10
N VAL A 61 -17.88 0.51 2.91
CA VAL A 61 -17.23 1.70 2.34
C VAL A 61 -16.90 1.41 0.88
N GLU A 62 -17.19 2.38 0.01
CA GLU A 62 -16.76 2.30 -1.39
C GLU A 62 -15.24 2.19 -1.47
N THR A 63 -14.80 1.03 -1.92
CA THR A 63 -13.41 0.64 -2.12
C THR A 63 -13.22 0.38 -3.60
N ARG A 64 -12.05 0.75 -4.12
CA ARG A 64 -11.70 0.51 -5.52
C ARG A 64 -10.39 -0.24 -5.57
N ALA A 65 -10.38 -1.32 -6.35
CA ALA A 65 -9.19 -2.12 -6.58
C ALA A 65 -8.00 -1.23 -6.97
N PHE A 66 -6.85 -1.49 -6.37
CA PHE A 66 -5.61 -0.83 -6.76
C PHE A 66 -5.35 -1.09 -8.24
N ALA A 67 -5.02 -0.05 -8.99
CA ALA A 67 -4.50 -0.22 -10.34
C ALA A 67 -3.04 -0.67 -10.22
N LEU A 68 -2.84 -1.89 -9.75
CA LEU A 68 -1.60 -2.62 -9.96
C LEU A 68 -1.63 -2.99 -11.44
N ALA A 69 -1.27 -2.05 -12.30
CA ALA A 69 -0.96 -2.39 -13.68
C ALA A 69 0.23 -3.33 -13.58
N ASP A 70 -0.02 -4.60 -13.85
CA ASP A 70 1.02 -5.55 -14.18
C ASP A 70 1.85 -4.89 -15.28
N ALA A 71 3.04 -4.43 -14.93
CA ALA A 71 4.03 -3.95 -15.89
C ALA A 71 4.67 -5.17 -16.58
N GLY A 72 3.82 -6.06 -17.08
CA GLY A 72 4.10 -7.15 -18.00
C GLY A 72 3.33 -6.90 -19.29
N THR A 73 3.47 -5.71 -19.88
CA THR A 73 3.27 -5.62 -21.33
C THR A 73 4.49 -6.27 -21.97
N GLU A 74 4.41 -7.59 -22.13
CA GLU A 74 5.01 -8.31 -23.25
C GLU A 74 4.86 -7.43 -24.50
N SER A 75 5.95 -6.78 -24.90
CA SER A 75 6.11 -6.27 -26.25
C SER A 75 6.85 -7.35 -27.03
N GLN A 76 6.18 -7.81 -28.08
CA GLN A 76 6.75 -8.54 -29.21
C GLN A 76 8.02 -7.87 -29.76
#